data_AF-A0A1V6JCJ7-F1
#
_entry.id   AF-A0A1V6JCJ7-F1
#
_cell.length_a   1.000
_cell.length_b   1.000
_cell.length_c   1.000
_cell.angle_alpha   90.00
_cell.angle_beta   90.00
_cell.angle_gamma   90.00
#
_symmetry.space_group_name_H-M   'P 1'
#
loop_
_entity.id
_entity.type
_entity.pdbx_description
1 polymer ?
#
loop_
_entity_poly.entity_id
_entity_poly.type
_entity_poly.pdbx_seq_one_letter_code
_entity_poly.pdbx_strand_id
1 'polypeptide(L)'
;MKDNAKIQLQEVLFEKAFSKEEFGVYRVEHIHLDYKENKQQKTLCLRLVYYKDEKGRKYKFLTNIWDITAEEVALIYKYRWTIETTFKKLKQNFQLHFFYSETENGIKTQIWCTLIAHLLLQVISVLSKSKKAFSAIAALVRIHLISHLDLMWVVTEGGRAYAKRISSRNKSPTSVQLSLF
;
A
#
# COMPACT_ATOMS: atom_id res chain seq x y z
N MET A 1 14.01 21.97 -4.74
CA MET A 1 12.99 22.28 -5.76
C MET A 1 13.47 23.51 -6.50
N LYS A 2 13.50 23.52 -7.84
CA LYS A 2 13.86 24.74 -8.59
C LYS A 2 12.72 25.76 -8.43
N ASP A 3 13.02 26.94 -7.85
CA ASP A 3 12.10 28.06 -7.56
C ASP A 3 11.66 28.80 -8.84
N ASN A 4 10.99 28.10 -9.76
CA ASN A 4 10.57 28.68 -11.04
C ASN A 4 9.13 29.22 -11.02
N ALA A 5 8.41 29.10 -9.89
CA ALA A 5 7.05 29.62 -9.75
C ALA A 5 7.07 30.87 -8.86
N LYS A 6 6.51 31.98 -9.36
CA LYS A 6 6.21 33.16 -8.54
C LYS A 6 5.04 32.79 -7.63
N ILE A 7 5.38 32.30 -6.44
CA ILE A 7 4.45 31.97 -5.37
C ILE A 7 4.20 33.27 -4.60
N GLN A 8 2.99 33.82 -4.69
CA GLN A 8 2.58 34.91 -3.82
C GLN A 8 1.93 34.30 -2.58
N LEU A 9 2.62 34.37 -1.44
CA LEU A 9 2.08 33.97 -0.15
C LEU A 9 1.12 35.07 0.31
N GLN A 10 -0.17 34.76 0.44
CA GLN A 10 -1.15 35.76 0.85
C GLN A 10 -1.37 35.71 2.37
N GLU A 11 -1.62 34.51 2.93
CA GLU A 11 -1.96 34.37 4.35
C GLU A 11 -1.39 33.09 4.96
N VAL A 12 -0.90 33.17 6.20
CA VAL A 12 -0.58 31.99 7.02
C VAL A 12 -1.78 31.78 7.95
N LEU A 13 -2.60 30.79 7.67
CA LEU A 13 -3.82 30.55 8.45
C LEU A 13 -3.57 29.86 9.79
N PHE A 14 -2.51 29.06 9.87
CA PHE A 14 -2.22 28.31 11.07
C PHE A 14 -0.71 28.08 11.20
N GLU A 15 -0.16 28.45 12.34
CA GLU A 15 1.21 28.16 12.72
C GLU A 15 1.24 27.69 14.16
N LYS A 16 1.76 26.49 14.38
CA LYS A 16 1.98 25.91 15.71
C LYS A 16 3.46 25.61 15.84
N ALA A 17 4.09 26.16 16.88
CA ALA A 17 5.45 25.81 17.24
C ALA A 17 5.45 24.40 17.86
N PHE A 18 6.10 23.45 17.18
CA PHE A 18 6.19 22.06 17.64
C PHE A 18 7.37 21.87 18.59
N SER A 19 7.14 21.17 19.71
CA SER A 19 8.22 20.60 20.52
C SER A 19 8.90 19.42 19.79
N LYS A 20 10.08 18.99 20.24
CA LYS A 20 10.89 17.95 19.55
C LYS A 20 10.12 16.63 19.36
N GLU A 21 9.22 16.28 20.27
CA GLU A 21 8.52 14.99 20.34
C GLU A 21 7.11 14.98 19.71
N GLU A 22 6.57 16.14 19.36
CA GLU A 22 5.24 16.22 18.77
C GLU A 22 5.28 15.89 17.26
N PHE A 23 4.23 15.21 16.78
CA PHE A 23 3.96 14.88 15.37
C PHE A 23 2.60 15.45 14.95
N GLY A 24 2.43 15.76 13.67
CA GLY A 24 1.20 16.38 13.15
C GLY A 24 1.45 17.58 12.24
N VAL A 25 0.36 18.30 11.95
CA VAL A 25 0.41 19.51 11.11
C VAL A 25 0.89 20.69 11.94
N TYR A 26 1.97 21.33 11.48
CA TYR A 26 2.58 22.45 12.20
C TYR A 26 2.39 23.80 11.52
N ARG A 27 2.07 23.80 10.22
CA ARG A 27 1.88 25.04 9.48
C ARG A 27 0.93 24.83 8.31
N VAL A 28 0.07 25.81 8.05
CA VAL A 28 -0.82 25.87 6.91
C VAL A 28 -0.74 27.26 6.28
N GLU A 29 -0.43 27.31 5.00
CA GLU A 29 -0.30 28.55 4.23
C GLU A 29 -1.32 28.57 3.10
N HIS A 30 -1.81 29.76 2.78
CA HIS A 30 -2.66 30.05 1.64
C HIS A 30 -1.81 30.79 0.60
N ILE A 31 -1.75 30.21 -0.58
CA ILE A 31 -0.86 30.60 -1.66
C ILE A 31 -1.67 30.88 -2.90
N HIS A 32 -1.38 31.99 -3.56
CA HIS A 32 -1.81 32.23 -4.93
C HIS A 32 -0.66 31.96 -5.88
N LEU A 33 -0.91 31.08 -6.85
CA LEU A 33 0.02 30.76 -7.92
C LEU A 33 -0.45 31.47 -9.18
N ASP A 34 0.32 32.47 -9.61
CA ASP A 34 0.07 33.16 -10.86
C ASP A 34 0.64 32.34 -12.01
N TYR A 35 -0.22 31.93 -12.95
CA TYR A 35 0.20 31.26 -14.17
C TYR A 35 -0.38 31.93 -15.41
N LYS A 36 0.34 31.82 -16.53
CA LYS A 36 -0.10 32.32 -17.82
C LYS A 36 -0.61 31.16 -18.66
N GLU A 37 -1.87 31.23 -19.05
CA GLU A 37 -2.50 30.28 -19.95
C GLU A 37 -3.15 31.09 -21.08
N ASN A 38 -2.82 30.79 -22.33
CA ASN A 38 -3.34 31.49 -23.51
C ASN A 38 -3.22 33.04 -23.43
N LYS A 39 -2.06 33.55 -23.00
CA LYS A 39 -1.78 35.00 -22.80
C LYS A 39 -2.66 35.71 -21.75
N GLN A 40 -3.57 35.00 -21.08
CA GLN A 40 -4.33 35.51 -19.94
C GLN A 40 -3.64 35.11 -18.63
N GLN A 41 -3.51 36.06 -17.70
CA GLN A 41 -3.03 35.77 -16.36
C GLN A 41 -4.19 35.20 -15.55
N LYS A 42 -4.01 33.98 -15.01
CA LYS A 42 -4.94 33.37 -14.08
C LYS A 42 -4.22 33.12 -12.76
N THR A 43 -4.95 33.31 -11.67
CA THR A 43 -4.49 33.03 -10.31
C THR A 43 -5.13 31.74 -9.84
N LEU A 44 -4.32 30.80 -9.37
CA LEU A 44 -4.80 29.55 -8.77
C LEU A 44 -4.64 29.63 -7.26
N CYS A 45 -5.77 29.50 -6.55
CA CYS A 45 -5.77 29.44 -5.09
C CYS A 45 -5.40 28.05 -4.60
N LEU A 46 -4.34 27.96 -3.81
CA LEU A 46 -3.81 26.71 -3.29
C LEU A 46 -3.55 26.81 -1.79
N ARG A 47 -3.70 25.67 -1.13
CA ARG A 47 -3.36 25.47 0.28
C ARG A 47 -2.09 24.66 0.37
N LEU A 48 -1.19 25.11 1.21
CA LEU A 48 0.03 24.40 1.51
C LEU A 48 0.03 23.93 2.96
N VAL A 49 0.20 22.63 3.16
CA VAL A 49 0.16 21.99 4.47
C VAL A 49 1.55 21.44 4.79
N TYR A 50 2.07 21.80 5.95
CA TYR A 50 3.32 21.27 6.48
C TYR A 50 3.02 20.25 7.58
N TYR A 51 3.54 19.04 7.39
CA TYR A 51 3.32 17.91 8.27
C TYR A 51 4.66 17.36 8.77
N LYS A 52 4.72 16.99 10.05
CA LYS A 52 5.87 16.30 10.64
C LYS A 52 5.43 14.91 11.08
N ASP A 53 6.12 13.89 10.58
CA ASP A 53 5.90 12.49 10.92
C ASP A 53 6.53 12.12 12.27
N GLU A 54 6.13 10.98 12.84
CA GLU A 54 6.64 10.45 14.13
C GLU A 54 8.17 10.29 14.12
N LYS A 55 8.75 10.02 12.96
CA LYS A 55 10.21 9.90 12.74
C LYS A 55 10.92 11.25 12.59
N GLY A 56 10.22 12.36 12.83
CA GLY A 56 10.74 13.72 12.67
C GLY A 56 10.88 14.22 11.23
N ARG A 57 10.40 13.45 10.25
CA ARG A 57 10.47 13.82 8.83
C ARG A 57 9.45 14.90 8.51
N LYS A 58 9.87 15.97 7.84
CA LYS A 58 9.01 17.08 7.43
C LYS A 58 8.54 16.86 5.99
N TYR A 59 7.24 17.02 5.79
CA TYR A 59 6.56 16.91 4.52
C TYR A 59 5.84 18.23 4.22
N LYS A 60 5.77 18.57 2.93
CA LYS A 60 5.07 19.74 2.41
C LYS A 60 4.10 19.25 1.35
N PHE A 61 2.81 19.45 1.59
CA PHE A 61 1.72 19.04 0.72
C PHE A 61 1.07 20.27 0.12
N LEU A 62 0.66 20.19 -1.14
CA LEU A 62 -0.02 21.26 -1.88
C LEU A 62 -1.37 20.72 -2.34
N THR A 63 -2.46 21.38 -1.93
CA THR A 63 -3.82 20.94 -2.23
C THR A 63 -4.68 22.12 -2.67
N ASN A 64 -5.62 21.88 -3.58
CA ASN A 64 -6.67 22.84 -3.95
C ASN A 64 -8.00 22.53 -3.23
N ILE A 65 -8.01 21.51 -2.36
CA ILE A 65 -9.21 21.07 -1.64
C ILE A 65 -9.25 21.80 -0.30
N TRP A 66 -10.30 22.59 -0.09
CA TRP A 66 -10.50 23.42 1.10
C TRP A 66 -11.42 22.78 2.13
N ASP A 67 -12.26 21.83 1.71
CA ASP A 67 -13.29 21.21 2.55
C ASP A 67 -12.73 20.24 3.60
N ILE A 68 -11.49 19.79 3.41
CA ILE A 68 -10.83 18.81 4.28
C ILE A 68 -9.86 19.47 5.26
N THR A 69 -9.66 18.85 6.41
CA THR A 69 -8.68 19.28 7.40
C THR A 69 -7.25 19.03 6.92
N ALA A 70 -6.29 19.77 7.46
CA ALA A 70 -4.89 19.61 7.09
C ALA A 70 -4.33 18.23 7.46
N GLU A 71 -4.87 17.60 8.51
CA GLU A 71 -4.51 16.23 8.91
C GLU A 71 -5.04 15.20 7.90
N GLU A 72 -6.26 15.37 7.43
CA GLU A 72 -6.83 14.53 6.37
C GLU A 72 -6.04 14.65 5.07
N VAL A 73 -5.55 15.85 4.72
CA VAL A 73 -4.63 16.03 3.59
C VAL A 73 -3.41 15.11 3.77
N ALA A 74 -2.75 15.16 4.93
CA ALA A 74 -1.60 14.31 5.20
C ALA A 74 -1.95 12.82 5.14
N LEU A 75 -3.13 12.43 5.64
CA LEU A 75 -3.64 11.06 5.59
C LEU A 75 -3.87 10.58 4.16
N ILE A 76 -4.49 11.39 3.30
CA ILE A 76 -4.71 11.08 1.88
C ILE A 76 -3.37 10.88 1.17
N TYR A 77 -2.39 11.75 1.43
CA TYR A 77 -1.04 11.58 0.88
C TYR A 77 -0.33 10.31 1.40
N LYS A 78 -0.64 9.86 2.63
CA LYS A 78 -0.20 8.55 3.14
C LYS A 78 -0.84 7.40 2.37
N TYR A 79 -2.14 7.46 2.07
CA TYR A 79 -2.83 6.46 1.26
C TYR A 79 -2.35 6.39 -0.20
N ARG A 80 -1.73 7.44 -0.73
CA ARG A 80 -1.12 7.41 -2.07
C ARG A 80 -0.13 6.24 -2.25
N TRP A 81 0.64 5.92 -1.20
CA TRP A 81 1.59 4.80 -1.21
C TRP A 81 0.91 3.42 -1.28
N THR A 82 -0.35 3.32 -0.83
CA THR A 82 -1.12 2.08 -0.90
C THR A 82 -1.29 1.64 -2.35
N ILE A 83 -1.49 2.58 -3.28
CA ILE A 83 -1.62 2.31 -4.72
C ILE A 83 -0.36 1.60 -5.26
N GLU A 84 0.84 2.09 -4.91
CA GLU A 84 2.10 1.48 -5.34
C GLU A 84 2.24 0.05 -4.80
N THR A 85 1.84 -0.16 -3.54
CA THR A 85 1.84 -1.48 -2.92
C THR A 85 0.85 -2.43 -3.60
N THR A 86 -0.34 -1.94 -3.96
CA THR A 86 -1.35 -2.71 -4.70
C THR A 86 -0.84 -3.12 -6.08
N PHE A 87 -0.25 -2.20 -6.85
CA PHE A 87 0.35 -2.53 -8.14
C PHE A 87 1.53 -3.48 -8.02
N LYS A 88 2.35 -3.36 -6.96
CA LYS A 88 3.42 -4.32 -6.68
C LYS A 88 2.86 -5.72 -6.44
N LYS A 89 1.81 -5.85 -5.64
CA LYS A 89 1.13 -7.14 -5.41
C LYS A 89 0.53 -7.69 -6.69
N LEU A 90 -0.08 -6.83 -7.52
CA LEU A 90 -0.64 -7.24 -8.81
C LEU A 90 0.44 -7.83 -9.72
N LYS A 91 1.56 -7.12 -9.90
CA LYS A 91 2.68 -7.61 -10.73
C LYS A 91 3.36 -8.86 -10.19
N GLN A 92 3.42 -9.03 -8.86
CA GLN A 92 4.08 -10.19 -8.24
C GLN A 92 3.21 -11.47 -8.24
N ASN A 93 1.90 -11.33 -8.04
CA ASN A 93 1.01 -12.50 -7.89
C ASN A 93 0.35 -12.93 -9.21
N PHE A 94 0.34 -12.04 -10.21
CA PHE A 94 -0.19 -12.32 -11.54
C PHE A 94 0.96 -12.31 -12.56
N GLN A 95 0.98 -13.31 -13.44
CA GLN A 95 2.01 -13.48 -14.47
C GLN A 95 1.81 -12.48 -15.62
N LEU A 96 1.84 -11.18 -15.33
CA LEU A 96 1.68 -10.11 -16.34
C LEU A 96 2.90 -9.98 -17.27
N HIS A 97 3.93 -10.82 -17.09
CA HIS A 97 5.09 -10.92 -17.98
C HIS A 97 4.84 -11.79 -19.20
N PHE A 98 3.89 -12.73 -19.11
CA PHE A 98 3.56 -13.66 -20.21
C PHE A 98 2.05 -13.55 -20.48
N PHE A 99 1.71 -12.90 -21.60
CA PHE A 99 0.33 -12.82 -22.05
C PHE A 99 -0.03 -14.09 -22.81
N TYR A 100 -1.27 -14.57 -22.61
CA TYR A 100 -1.76 -15.76 -23.30
C TYR A 100 -2.23 -15.46 -24.74
N SER A 101 -2.45 -14.18 -25.04
CA SER A 101 -2.90 -13.72 -26.35
C SER A 101 -1.97 -12.62 -26.87
N GLU A 102 -1.70 -12.64 -28.17
CA GLU A 102 -0.94 -11.62 -28.89
C GLU A 102 -1.82 -10.45 -29.38
N THR A 103 -3.15 -10.58 -29.25
CA THR A 103 -4.10 -9.53 -29.65
C THR A 103 -4.29 -8.51 -28.54
N GLU A 104 -4.46 -7.23 -28.90
CA GLU A 104 -4.70 -6.15 -27.94
C GLU A 104 -5.92 -6.43 -27.04
N ASN A 105 -7.00 -6.96 -27.62
CA ASN A 105 -8.22 -7.30 -26.89
C ASN A 105 -8.02 -8.46 -25.92
N GLY A 106 -7.22 -9.47 -26.29
CA GLY A 106 -6.86 -10.56 -25.39
C GLY A 106 -6.05 -10.06 -24.18
N ILE A 107 -5.08 -9.17 -24.42
CA ILE A 107 -4.29 -8.55 -23.35
C ILE A 107 -5.18 -7.71 -22.42
N LYS A 108 -6.06 -6.86 -22.98
CA LYS A 108 -7.01 -6.07 -22.19
C LYS A 108 -7.90 -6.97 -21.32
N THR A 109 -8.44 -8.03 -21.89
CA THR A 109 -9.30 -8.99 -21.17
C THR A 109 -8.53 -9.67 -20.03
N GLN A 110 -7.29 -10.09 -20.28
CA GLN A 110 -6.43 -10.67 -19.24
C GLN A 110 -6.19 -9.69 -18.09
N ILE A 111 -5.93 -8.41 -18.39
CA ILE A 111 -5.77 -7.36 -17.37
C ILE A 111 -7.06 -7.20 -16.57
N TRP A 112 -8.23 -7.08 -17.22
CA TRP A 112 -9.52 -6.97 -16.52
C TRP A 112 -9.78 -8.16 -15.60
N CYS A 113 -9.57 -9.39 -16.09
CA CYS A 113 -9.71 -10.60 -15.27
C CYS A 113 -8.75 -10.59 -14.07
N THR A 114 -7.51 -10.13 -14.22
CA THR A 114 -6.55 -10.07 -13.10
C THR A 114 -6.96 -9.05 -12.04
N LEU A 115 -7.55 -7.91 -12.44
CA LEU A 115 -8.06 -6.90 -11.52
C LEU A 115 -9.27 -7.43 -10.74
N ILE A 116 -10.20 -8.11 -11.41
CA ILE A 116 -11.36 -8.74 -10.77
C ILE A 116 -10.90 -9.83 -9.79
N ALA A 117 -9.99 -10.71 -10.20
CA ALA A 117 -9.45 -11.76 -9.33
C ALA A 117 -8.73 -11.16 -8.11
N HIS A 118 -7.97 -10.08 -8.28
CA HIS A 118 -7.33 -9.38 -7.17
C HIS A 118 -8.34 -8.85 -6.16
N LEU A 119 -9.40 -8.19 -6.64
CA LEU A 119 -10.49 -7.69 -5.81
C LEU A 119 -11.17 -8.83 -5.02
N LEU A 120 -11.52 -9.92 -5.69
CA LEU A 120 -12.16 -11.08 -5.06
C LEU A 120 -11.28 -11.69 -3.97
N LEU A 121 -9.99 -11.89 -4.25
CA LEU A 121 -9.03 -12.39 -3.26
C LEU A 121 -8.91 -11.46 -2.05
N GLN A 122 -8.97 -10.15 -2.27
CA GLN A 122 -8.96 -9.17 -1.18
C GLN A 122 -10.23 -9.25 -0.33
N VAL A 123 -11.40 -9.38 -0.96
CA VAL A 123 -12.68 -9.57 -0.25
C VAL A 123 -12.66 -10.84 0.60
N ILE A 124 -12.19 -11.96 0.03
CA ILE A 124 -12.07 -13.24 0.75
C ILE A 124 -11.12 -13.11 1.95
N SER A 125 -9.99 -12.40 1.77
CA SER A 125 -9.05 -12.15 2.87
C SER A 125 -9.68 -11.35 4.00
N VAL A 126 -10.55 -10.37 3.69
CA VAL A 126 -11.24 -9.55 4.68
C VAL A 126 -12.35 -10.34 5.38
N LEU A 127 -13.17 -11.06 4.62
CA LEU A 127 -14.27 -11.87 5.15
C LEU A 127 -13.77 -12.98 6.07
N SER A 128 -12.71 -13.68 5.67
CA SER A 128 -12.13 -14.79 6.46
C SER A 128 -11.39 -14.32 7.72
N LYS A 129 -11.18 -13.00 7.90
CA LYS A 129 -10.35 -12.42 8.97
C LYS A 129 -8.98 -13.10 9.10
N SER A 130 -8.49 -13.68 8.00
CA SER A 130 -7.29 -14.52 8.01
C SER A 130 -6.04 -13.66 8.13
N LYS A 131 -5.14 -14.03 9.04
CA LYS A 131 -3.82 -13.39 9.20
C LYS A 131 -2.79 -13.89 8.17
N LYS A 132 -3.21 -14.71 7.21
CA LYS A 132 -2.32 -15.28 6.18
C LYS A 132 -1.89 -14.20 5.18
N ALA A 133 -0.66 -14.33 4.68
CA ALA A 133 -0.18 -13.43 3.62
C ALA A 133 -1.01 -13.60 2.34
N PHE A 134 -1.18 -12.51 1.59
CA PHE A 134 -1.98 -12.49 0.35
C PHE A 134 -1.56 -13.58 -0.65
N SER A 135 -0.25 -13.79 -0.83
CA SER A 135 0.29 -14.82 -1.72
C SER A 135 -0.09 -16.25 -1.30
N ALA A 136 -0.19 -16.51 0.01
CA ALA A 136 -0.60 -17.81 0.53
C ALA A 136 -2.09 -18.07 0.25
N ILE A 137 -2.94 -17.06 0.45
CA ILE A 137 -4.38 -17.16 0.13
C ILE A 137 -4.56 -17.39 -1.37
N ALA A 138 -3.87 -16.63 -2.22
CA ALA A 138 -3.92 -16.80 -3.67
C ALA A 138 -3.43 -18.19 -4.11
N ALA A 139 -2.42 -18.76 -3.45
CA ALA A 139 -1.95 -20.12 -3.73
C ALA A 139 -2.98 -21.18 -3.32
N LEU A 140 -3.58 -21.07 -2.13
CA LEU A 140 -4.62 -21.98 -1.66
C LEU A 140 -5.83 -21.97 -2.58
N VAL A 141 -6.31 -20.79 -2.95
CA VAL A 141 -7.44 -20.61 -3.88
C VAL A 141 -7.10 -21.26 -5.22
N ARG A 142 -5.88 -21.05 -5.74
CA ARG A 142 -5.44 -21.64 -7.02
C ARG A 142 -5.40 -23.17 -6.98
N ILE A 143 -4.91 -23.77 -5.90
CA ILE A 143 -4.81 -25.23 -5.74
C ILE A 143 -6.22 -25.85 -5.62
N HIS A 144 -7.09 -25.22 -4.83
CA HIS A 144 -8.41 -25.77 -4.52
C HIS A 144 -9.51 -25.23 -5.46
N LEU A 145 -9.16 -24.51 -6.52
CA LEU A 145 -10.15 -23.89 -7.43
C LEU A 145 -11.06 -24.93 -8.10
N ILE A 146 -10.51 -26.10 -8.40
CA ILE A 146 -11.22 -27.22 -9.03
C ILE A 146 -11.94 -28.08 -7.99
N SER A 147 -11.49 -28.03 -6.74
CA SER A 147 -12.11 -28.77 -5.66
C SER A 147 -13.35 -28.00 -5.20
N HIS A 148 -14.52 -28.65 -5.16
CA HIS A 148 -15.77 -28.08 -4.64
C HIS A 148 -15.74 -27.94 -3.10
N LEU A 149 -14.70 -27.31 -2.57
CA LEU A 149 -14.51 -27.03 -1.14
C LEU A 149 -15.02 -25.64 -0.81
N ASP A 150 -15.49 -25.45 0.42
CA ASP A 150 -15.81 -24.11 0.91
C ASP A 150 -14.53 -23.28 1.01
N LEU A 151 -14.53 -22.18 0.27
CA LEU A 151 -13.40 -21.26 0.16
C LEU A 151 -13.04 -20.65 1.51
N MET A 152 -14.04 -20.37 2.35
CA MET A 152 -13.83 -19.78 3.65
C MET A 152 -13.07 -20.73 4.57
N TRP A 153 -13.48 -22.00 4.57
CA TRP A 153 -12.80 -23.09 5.27
C TRP A 153 -11.36 -23.29 4.77
N VAL A 154 -11.15 -23.34 3.44
CA VAL A 154 -9.79 -23.48 2.88
C VAL A 154 -8.88 -22.32 3.31
N VAL A 155 -9.39 -21.10 3.35
CA VAL A 155 -8.59 -19.92 3.70
C VAL A 155 -8.32 -19.82 5.21
N THR A 156 -9.21 -20.32 6.06
CA THR A 156 -9.06 -20.32 7.52
C THR A 156 -8.28 -21.55 7.98
N GLU A 157 -8.78 -22.75 7.73
CA GLU A 157 -8.20 -24.04 8.16
C GLU A 157 -7.08 -24.57 7.27
N GLY A 158 -6.97 -24.12 6.00
CA GLY A 158 -5.88 -24.51 5.09
C GLY A 158 -4.54 -23.93 5.52
N GLY A 159 -4.05 -24.35 6.68
CA GLY A 159 -2.72 -24.07 7.17
C GLY A 159 -1.69 -24.81 6.33
N ARG A 160 -0.43 -24.36 6.40
CA ARG A 160 0.67 -25.24 6.00
C ARG A 160 0.55 -26.47 6.90
N ALA A 161 0.28 -27.64 6.32
CA ALA A 161 0.45 -28.94 6.98
C ALA A 161 1.92 -29.21 7.37
N TYR A 162 2.77 -28.18 7.40
CA TYR A 162 3.89 -28.14 8.33
C TYR A 162 3.32 -27.88 9.73
N ALA A 163 2.66 -28.91 10.29
CA ALA A 163 2.70 -29.05 11.73
C ALA A 163 4.16 -28.81 12.10
N LYS A 164 4.43 -27.91 13.04
CA LYS A 164 5.71 -27.93 13.74
C LYS A 164 5.82 -29.36 14.26
N ARG A 165 6.54 -30.23 13.53
CA ARG A 165 7.34 -31.25 14.17
C ARG A 165 8.13 -30.40 15.13
N ILE A 166 7.72 -30.41 16.40
CA ILE A 166 8.57 -30.02 17.49
C ILE A 166 9.79 -30.88 17.24
N SER A 167 10.78 -30.30 16.55
CA SER A 167 12.09 -30.89 16.47
C SER A 167 12.47 -30.99 17.93
N SER A 168 12.35 -32.20 18.48
CA SER A 168 12.98 -32.56 19.72
C SER A 168 14.44 -32.21 19.48
N ARG A 169 14.85 -31.05 20.01
CA ARG A 169 16.23 -30.59 20.07
C ARG A 169 17.12 -31.81 20.30
N ASN A 170 18.03 -32.02 19.36
CA ASN A 170 19.29 -32.74 19.55
C ASN A 170 19.33 -33.60 20.83
N LYS A 171 18.77 -34.81 20.79
CA LYS A 171 19.34 -35.84 21.66
C LYS A 171 20.70 -36.14 21.06
N SER A 172 21.76 -35.83 21.80
CA SER A 172 23.11 -36.31 21.47
C SER A 172 23.03 -37.80 21.18
N PRO A 173 23.80 -38.34 20.21
CA PRO A 173 23.81 -39.77 19.95
C PRO A 173 24.06 -40.51 21.26
N THR A 174 23.16 -41.44 21.58
CA THR A 174 23.22 -42.27 22.79
C THR A 174 24.61 -42.90 22.88
N SER A 175 25.19 -42.92 24.08
CA SER A 175 26.54 -43.43 24.41
C SER A 175 26.91 -44.81 23.82
N VAL A 176 25.93 -45.58 23.36
CA VAL A 176 26.10 -46.84 22.62
C VAL A 176 26.88 -46.66 21.30
N GLN A 177 26.84 -45.47 20.69
CA GLN A 177 27.56 -45.21 19.43
C GLN A 177 29.07 -44.95 19.61
N LEU A 178 29.50 -44.66 20.85
CA LEU A 178 30.91 -44.41 21.22
C LEU A 178 31.61 -45.66 21.76
N SER A 179 30.89 -46.76 22.01
CA SER A 179 31.49 -48.03 22.49
C SER A 179 31.97 -48.94 21.35
N LEU A 180 31.90 -48.48 20.10
CA LEU A 180 32.33 -49.20 18.89
C LEU A 180 33.63 -48.60 18.30
N PHE A 181 34.26 -47.66 19.00
CA PHE A 181 35.61 -47.17 18.73
C PHE A 181 36.47 -47.34 19.98
#